data_AF-A0A059TP51-F1
#
_entry.id   AF-A0A059TP51-F1
#
_cell.length_a   1.000
_cell.length_b   1.000
_cell.length_c   1.000
_cell.angle_alpha   90.00
_cell.angle_beta   90.00
_cell.angle_gamma   90.00
#
_symmetry.space_group_name_H-M   'P 1'
#
loop_
_entity.id
_entity.type
_entity.pdbx_description
1 polymer ?
#
loop_
_entity_poly.entity_id
_entity_poly.type
_entity_poly.pdbx_seq_one_letter_code
_entity_poly.pdbx_strand_id
1 'polypeptide(L)'
;NKTLKPKSISIDRSMSNKKISQYRIRLEEKQKLRFHYGLTEKQLLKYVRIARNIKGSTGQVLIQLLEMRLDNIIFCLGLAPTIPGARQLVNHKHFVINNFTVNIPSYNCELGDIITIRNRQKSKSIITRNMNLFQKLEIPNHLTFDSTQLRGSINQRIDCNSINFKINELLVVEYYSRQV
;
A
#
# COMPACT_ATOMS: atom_id res chain seq x y z
N ASN A 1 -11.45 -25.83 53.48
CA ASN A 1 -10.98 -25.72 52.08
C ASN A 1 -11.04 -24.27 51.59
N LYS A 2 -9.99 -23.48 51.83
CA LYS A 2 -9.85 -22.11 51.30
C LYS A 2 -9.30 -22.22 49.88
N THR A 3 -10.09 -21.89 48.87
CA THR A 3 -9.66 -21.81 47.47
C THR A 3 -8.76 -20.59 47.27
N LEU A 4 -7.49 -20.84 47.00
CA LEU A 4 -6.53 -19.82 46.56
C LEU A 4 -6.91 -19.37 45.15
N LYS A 5 -7.40 -18.13 45.01
CA LYS A 5 -7.53 -17.50 43.69
C LYS A 5 -6.13 -17.24 43.12
N PRO A 6 -5.85 -17.57 41.85
CA PRO A 6 -4.56 -17.25 41.25
C PRO A 6 -4.50 -15.73 41.05
N LYS A 7 -3.52 -15.07 41.68
CA LYS A 7 -3.14 -13.70 41.31
C LYS A 7 -2.54 -13.77 39.91
N SER A 8 -3.30 -13.34 38.91
CA SER A 8 -2.74 -12.96 37.62
C SER A 8 -1.79 -11.78 37.85
N ILE A 9 -0.50 -12.07 37.90
CA ILE A 9 0.55 -11.05 37.83
C ILE A 9 0.56 -10.58 36.36
N SER A 10 -0.38 -9.72 36.01
CA SER A 10 -0.22 -8.87 34.83
C SER A 10 0.87 -7.87 35.21
N ILE A 11 2.10 -8.15 34.78
CA ILE A 11 3.15 -7.13 34.70
C ILE A 11 2.64 -6.15 33.64
N ASP A 12 1.80 -5.23 34.08
CA ASP A 12 1.49 -4.03 33.33
C ASP A 12 2.80 -3.26 33.30
N ARG A 13 3.57 -3.52 32.24
CA ARG A 13 4.83 -2.84 31.96
C ARG A 13 4.43 -1.45 31.48
N SER A 14 3.86 -0.68 32.40
CA SER A 14 3.49 0.70 32.23
C SER A 14 4.70 1.37 31.60
N MET A 15 4.49 1.82 30.37
CA MET A 15 5.48 2.51 29.59
C MET A 15 6.00 3.64 30.47
N SER A 16 7.23 3.49 30.97
CA SER A 16 7.98 4.58 31.55
C SER A 16 7.76 5.78 30.62
N ASN A 17 7.23 6.88 31.18
CA ASN A 17 7.03 8.19 30.53
C ASN A 17 8.38 8.80 30.10
N LYS A 18 9.18 8.03 29.34
CA LYS A 18 10.38 8.49 28.68
C LYS A 18 9.90 9.40 27.57
N LYS A 19 10.32 10.67 27.65
CA LYS A 19 10.14 11.65 26.58
C LYS A 19 10.47 10.95 25.25
N ILE A 20 9.48 10.89 24.36
CA ILE A 20 9.66 10.26 23.06
C ILE A 20 10.72 11.07 22.32
N SER A 21 11.79 10.41 21.89
CA SER A 21 12.85 11.08 21.15
C SER A 21 12.36 11.43 19.75
N GLN A 22 12.87 12.54 19.19
CA GLN A 22 12.56 12.93 17.81
C GLN A 22 12.91 11.82 16.80
N TYR A 23 13.97 11.06 17.07
CA TYR A 23 14.32 9.87 16.27
C TYR A 23 13.21 8.82 16.30
N ARG A 24 12.65 8.52 17.47
CA ARG A 24 11.57 7.52 17.62
C ARG A 24 10.33 7.94 16.84
N ILE A 25 9.94 9.21 16.89
CA ILE A 25 8.79 9.75 16.15
C ILE A 25 8.96 9.50 14.64
N ARG A 26 10.13 9.89 14.09
CA ARG A 26 10.44 9.69 12.66
C ARG A 26 10.49 8.21 12.28
N LEU A 27 11.10 7.39 13.12
CA LEU A 27 11.18 5.95 12.91
C LEU A 27 9.78 5.33 12.86
N GLU A 28 8.90 5.71 13.79
CA GLU A 28 7.51 5.22 13.83
C GLU A 28 6.74 5.60 12.56
N GLU A 29 6.81 6.87 12.11
CA GLU A 29 6.17 7.28 10.85
C GLU A 29 6.68 6.50 9.64
N LYS A 30 8.01 6.34 9.53
CA LYS A 30 8.62 5.52 8.48
C LYS A 30 8.15 4.07 8.53
N GLN A 31 8.05 3.47 9.72
CA GLN A 31 7.57 2.10 9.88
C GLN A 31 6.08 1.96 9.51
N LYS A 32 5.23 2.94 9.85
CA LYS A 32 3.82 2.98 9.41
C LYS A 32 3.74 2.96 7.89
N LEU A 33 4.50 3.82 7.20
CA LEU A 33 4.55 3.85 5.73
C LEU A 33 4.97 2.48 5.17
N ARG A 34 6.06 1.94 5.70
CA ARG A 34 6.65 0.69 5.23
C ARG A 34 5.69 -0.47 5.37
N PHE A 35 5.00 -0.60 6.50
CA PHE A 35 4.06 -1.69 6.74
C PHE A 35 2.75 -1.51 6.00
N HIS A 36 2.25 -0.28 5.86
CA HIS A 36 1.04 0.02 5.09
C HIS A 36 1.17 -0.52 3.65
N TYR A 37 2.24 -0.14 2.96
CA TYR A 37 2.50 -0.64 1.60
C TYR A 37 3.25 -1.98 1.58
N GLY A 38 3.52 -2.60 2.74
CA GLY A 38 4.24 -3.87 2.87
C GLY A 38 5.61 -3.93 2.17
N LEU A 39 6.42 -2.88 2.28
CA LEU A 39 7.72 -2.77 1.62
C LEU A 39 8.87 -3.28 2.50
N THR A 40 9.95 -3.71 1.87
CA THR A 40 11.24 -3.88 2.59
C THR A 40 11.91 -2.52 2.80
N GLU A 41 12.80 -2.41 3.79
CA GLU A 41 13.55 -1.17 4.05
C GLU A 41 14.37 -0.73 2.81
N LYS A 42 15.01 -1.70 2.13
CA LYS A 42 15.78 -1.45 0.90
C LYS A 42 14.90 -0.90 -0.22
N GLN A 43 13.69 -1.43 -0.39
CA GLN A 43 12.74 -0.92 -1.39
C GLN A 43 12.26 0.48 -1.04
N LEU A 44 11.91 0.74 0.21
CA LEU A 44 11.48 2.08 0.64
C LEU A 44 12.59 3.11 0.42
N LEU A 45 13.83 2.79 0.78
CA LEU A 45 14.99 3.65 0.51
C LEU A 45 15.17 3.92 -0.99
N LYS A 46 14.94 2.92 -1.87
CA LYS A 46 14.98 3.11 -3.32
C LYS A 46 13.92 4.11 -3.77
N TYR A 47 12.69 4.01 -3.29
CA TYR A 47 11.63 4.96 -3.62
C TYR A 47 11.93 6.38 -3.13
N VAL A 48 12.49 6.52 -1.93
CA VAL A 48 12.91 7.83 -1.39
C VAL A 48 13.98 8.47 -2.27
N ARG A 49 14.96 7.69 -2.74
CA ARG A 49 16.00 8.19 -3.66
C ARG A 49 15.41 8.62 -5.01
N ILE A 50 14.47 7.84 -5.56
CA ILE A 50 13.77 8.21 -6.80
C ILE A 50 12.97 9.50 -6.59
N ALA A 51 12.19 9.59 -5.50
CA ALA A 51 11.38 10.76 -5.18
C ALA A 51 12.23 12.03 -4.98
N ARG A 52 13.44 11.90 -4.43
CA ARG A 52 14.37 13.03 -4.23
C ARG A 52 14.88 13.61 -5.56
N ASN A 53 14.96 12.79 -6.60
CA ASN A 53 15.45 13.22 -7.92
C ASN A 53 14.34 13.84 -8.78
N ILE A 54 13.08 13.70 -8.39
CA ILE A 54 11.93 14.25 -9.10
C ILE A 54 11.66 15.66 -8.55
N LYS A 55 11.35 16.60 -9.45
CA LYS A 55 11.00 17.98 -9.06
C LYS A 55 9.71 17.98 -8.23
N GLY A 56 9.72 18.69 -7.11
CA GLY A 56 8.56 18.86 -6.22
C GLY A 56 8.86 18.46 -4.77
N SER A 57 7.81 18.35 -3.95
CA SER A 57 7.94 17.87 -2.57
C SER A 57 8.27 16.39 -2.57
N THR A 58 9.45 16.01 -2.06
CA THR A 58 9.91 14.61 -2.01
C THR A 58 8.93 13.70 -1.29
N GLY A 59 8.29 14.18 -0.20
CA GLY A 59 7.32 13.40 0.55
C GLY A 59 6.06 13.10 -0.27
N GLN A 60 5.54 14.11 -0.98
CA GLN A 60 4.38 13.95 -1.85
C GLN A 60 4.66 12.99 -3.01
N VAL A 61 5.79 13.19 -3.69
CA VAL A 61 6.21 12.31 -4.78
C VAL A 61 6.44 10.88 -4.30
N LEU A 62 7.02 10.70 -3.11
CA LEU A 62 7.19 9.37 -2.51
C LEU A 62 5.84 8.66 -2.38
N ILE A 63 4.83 9.32 -1.80
CA ILE A 63 3.51 8.72 -1.64
C ILE A 63 2.88 8.41 -3.00
N GLN A 64 2.97 9.34 -3.97
CA GLN A 64 2.46 9.11 -5.33
C GLN A 64 3.08 7.86 -5.97
N LEU A 65 4.40 7.68 -5.85
CA LEU A 65 5.09 6.49 -6.37
C LEU A 65 4.64 5.20 -5.68
N LEU A 66 4.30 5.25 -4.40
CA LEU A 66 3.84 4.07 -3.66
C LEU A 66 2.40 3.71 -4.00
N GLU A 67 1.54 4.71 -4.15
CA GLU A 67 0.14 4.51 -4.51
C GLU A 67 -0.02 3.99 -5.95
N MET A 68 0.83 4.45 -6.87
CA MET A 68 0.82 4.06 -8.30
C MET A 68 1.38 2.65 -8.56
N ARG A 69 1.77 1.91 -7.52
CA ARG A 69 2.21 0.52 -7.67
C ARG A 69 1.04 -0.38 -8.04
N LEU A 70 1.28 -1.33 -8.93
CA LEU A 70 0.27 -2.28 -9.41
C LEU A 70 -0.41 -3.05 -8.28
N ASP A 71 0.34 -3.55 -7.31
CA ASP A 71 -0.24 -4.26 -6.16
C ASP A 71 -1.16 -3.39 -5.31
N ASN A 72 -0.80 -2.13 -5.11
CA ASN A 72 -1.62 -1.17 -4.39
C ASN A 72 -2.89 -0.83 -5.18
N ILE A 73 -2.77 -0.56 -6.49
CA ILE A 73 -3.92 -0.27 -7.36
C ILE A 73 -4.91 -1.44 -7.37
N ILE A 74 -4.44 -2.68 -7.49
CA ILE A 74 -5.30 -3.87 -7.47
C ILE A 74 -6.07 -3.99 -6.15
N PHE A 75 -5.44 -3.64 -5.03
CA PHE A 75 -6.09 -3.58 -3.73
C PHE A 75 -7.12 -2.43 -3.67
N CYS A 76 -6.78 -1.24 -4.13
CA CYS A 76 -7.68 -0.08 -4.18
C CYS A 76 -8.90 -0.31 -5.08
N LEU A 77 -8.75 -1.07 -6.18
CA LEU A 77 -9.84 -1.47 -7.07
C LEU A 77 -10.73 -2.58 -6.46
N GLY A 78 -10.42 -3.09 -5.26
CA GLY A 78 -11.19 -4.16 -4.61
C GLY A 78 -11.05 -5.54 -5.26
N LEU A 79 -10.06 -5.72 -6.14
CA LEU A 79 -9.82 -7.00 -6.84
C LEU A 79 -9.09 -8.02 -5.95
N ALA A 80 -8.48 -7.54 -4.87
CA ALA A 80 -7.83 -8.34 -3.86
C ALA A 80 -8.19 -7.84 -2.44
N PRO A 81 -8.27 -8.75 -1.45
CA PRO A 81 -8.63 -8.39 -0.07
C PRO A 81 -7.57 -7.55 0.65
N THR A 82 -6.30 -7.76 0.31
CA THR A 82 -5.15 -7.15 0.98
C THR A 82 -4.02 -6.93 -0.03
N ILE A 83 -3.10 -6.00 0.26
CA ILE A 83 -1.92 -5.75 -0.60
C ILE A 83 -1.06 -7.02 -0.79
N PRO A 84 -0.76 -7.84 0.24
CA PRO A 84 -0.08 -9.12 0.02
C PRO A 84 -0.85 -10.08 -0.88
N GLY A 85 -2.19 -10.12 -0.77
CA GLY A 85 -3.05 -10.90 -1.68
C GLY A 85 -2.96 -10.40 -3.12
N ALA A 86 -2.97 -9.07 -3.33
CA ALA A 86 -2.76 -8.47 -4.64
C ALA A 86 -1.40 -8.87 -5.24
N ARG A 87 -0.33 -8.83 -4.45
CA ARG A 87 1.01 -9.28 -4.86
C ARG A 87 1.03 -10.72 -5.32
N GLN A 88 0.36 -11.60 -4.58
CA GLN A 88 0.26 -13.00 -4.97
C GLN A 88 -0.43 -13.11 -6.33
N LEU A 89 -1.56 -12.45 -6.53
CA LEU A 89 -2.27 -12.50 -7.81
C LEU A 89 -1.44 -11.96 -8.98
N VAL A 90 -0.69 -10.87 -8.77
CA VAL A 90 0.23 -10.34 -9.78
C VAL A 90 1.35 -11.34 -10.09
N ASN A 91 2.05 -11.85 -9.07
CA ASN A 91 3.14 -12.83 -9.25
C ASN A 91 2.67 -14.08 -10.03
N HIS A 92 1.43 -14.52 -9.78
CA HIS A 92 0.81 -15.65 -10.45
C HIS A 92 0.21 -15.32 -11.84
N LYS A 93 0.49 -14.13 -12.39
CA LYS A 93 0.10 -13.72 -13.76
C LYS A 93 -1.41 -13.72 -14.00
N HIS A 94 -2.18 -13.21 -13.02
CA HIS A 94 -3.62 -13.04 -13.15
C HIS A 94 -4.05 -11.74 -13.84
N PHE A 95 -3.15 -10.75 -13.96
CA PHE A 95 -3.44 -9.44 -14.52
C PHE A 95 -2.72 -9.18 -15.85
N VAL A 96 -3.31 -8.30 -16.64
CA VAL A 96 -2.82 -7.85 -17.94
C VAL A 96 -2.91 -6.32 -17.97
N ILE A 97 -1.81 -5.66 -18.34
CA ILE A 97 -1.74 -4.21 -18.51
C ILE A 97 -1.52 -3.91 -19.98
N ASN A 98 -2.38 -3.10 -20.60
CA ASN A 98 -2.28 -2.71 -22.01
C ASN A 98 -2.03 -3.93 -22.95
N ASN A 99 -2.75 -5.04 -22.71
CA ASN A 99 -2.63 -6.32 -23.42
C ASN A 99 -1.38 -7.18 -23.11
N PHE A 100 -0.46 -6.71 -22.26
CA PHE A 100 0.71 -7.48 -21.83
C PHE A 100 0.50 -8.11 -20.45
N THR A 101 0.88 -9.38 -20.29
CA THR A 101 0.81 -10.04 -18.98
C THR A 101 1.94 -9.56 -18.08
N VAL A 102 1.59 -8.93 -16.95
CA VAL A 102 2.55 -8.38 -15.99
C VAL A 102 2.59 -9.25 -14.73
N ASN A 103 3.80 -9.55 -14.25
CA ASN A 103 4.04 -10.35 -13.04
C ASN A 103 4.90 -9.63 -12.00
N ILE A 104 5.05 -8.31 -12.12
CA ILE A 104 5.87 -7.49 -11.24
C ILE A 104 4.93 -6.64 -10.36
N PRO A 105 4.76 -6.95 -9.07
CA PRO A 105 3.86 -6.20 -8.19
C PRO A 105 4.29 -4.74 -7.98
N SER A 106 5.59 -4.48 -8.06
CA SER A 106 6.17 -3.13 -7.98
C SER A 106 6.17 -2.37 -9.30
N TYR A 107 5.48 -2.87 -10.34
CA TYR A 107 5.28 -2.12 -11.57
C TYR A 107 4.60 -0.79 -11.23
N ASN A 108 5.22 0.31 -11.63
CA ASN A 108 4.69 1.65 -11.40
C ASN A 108 3.80 1.98 -12.59
N CYS A 109 2.49 2.00 -12.38
CA CYS A 109 1.55 2.25 -13.47
C CYS A 109 1.64 3.70 -13.92
N GLU A 110 1.27 3.93 -15.18
CA GLU A 110 1.24 5.25 -15.78
C GLU A 110 -0.20 5.72 -16.01
N LEU A 111 -0.34 7.00 -16.33
CA LEU A 111 -1.65 7.56 -16.69
C LEU A 111 -2.13 6.90 -17.98
N GLY A 112 -3.40 6.53 -18.02
CA GLY A 112 -4.01 5.85 -19.16
C GLY A 112 -3.74 4.34 -19.20
N ASP A 113 -2.94 3.78 -18.28
CA ASP A 113 -2.78 2.33 -18.19
C ASP A 113 -4.12 1.65 -17.92
N ILE A 114 -4.38 0.60 -18.69
CA ILE A 114 -5.59 -0.21 -18.60
C ILE A 114 -5.24 -1.56 -17.99
N ILE A 115 -5.80 -1.82 -16.80
CA ILE A 115 -5.62 -3.05 -16.05
C ILE A 115 -6.82 -3.94 -16.29
N THR A 116 -6.58 -5.14 -16.79
CA THR A 116 -7.60 -6.16 -17.04
C THR A 116 -7.21 -7.49 -16.42
N ILE A 117 -8.19 -8.37 -16.30
CA ILE A 117 -8.00 -9.72 -15.80
C ILE A 117 -7.65 -10.64 -16.96
N ARG A 118 -6.62 -11.47 -16.77
CA ARG A 118 -6.24 -12.48 -17.74
C ARG A 118 -7.41 -13.42 -18.04
N ASN A 119 -7.67 -13.67 -19.32
CA ASN A 119 -8.77 -14.54 -19.78
C ASN A 119 -8.53 -16.03 -19.44
N ARG A 120 -8.69 -16.38 -18.16
CA ARG A 120 -8.61 -17.74 -17.61
C ARG A 120 -9.69 -17.87 -16.55
N GLN A 121 -10.40 -19.00 -16.54
CA GLN A 121 -11.52 -19.23 -15.62
C GLN A 121 -11.11 -19.08 -14.15
N LYS A 122 -9.93 -19.62 -13.79
CA LYS A 122 -9.38 -19.50 -12.42
C LYS A 122 -9.13 -18.04 -12.01
N SER A 123 -8.66 -17.19 -12.91
CA SER A 123 -8.42 -15.78 -12.60
C SER A 123 -9.73 -15.04 -12.38
N LYS A 124 -10.71 -15.25 -13.28
CA LYS A 124 -12.03 -14.64 -13.20
C LYS A 124 -12.75 -15.06 -11.91
N SER A 125 -12.77 -16.36 -11.60
CA SER A 125 -13.47 -16.86 -10.41
C SER A 125 -12.92 -16.29 -9.10
N ILE A 126 -11.59 -16.21 -8.95
CA ILE A 126 -10.95 -15.64 -7.76
C ILE A 126 -11.29 -14.16 -7.61
N ILE A 127 -11.20 -13.39 -8.70
CA ILE A 127 -11.39 -11.94 -8.63
C ILE A 127 -12.87 -11.57 -8.47
N THR A 128 -13.78 -12.26 -9.16
CA THR A 128 -15.23 -12.08 -8.95
C THR A 128 -15.62 -12.40 -7.51
N ARG A 129 -15.05 -13.46 -6.93
CA ARG A 129 -15.26 -13.78 -5.50
C ARG A 129 -14.76 -12.65 -4.60
N ASN A 130 -13.58 -12.11 -4.86
CA ASN A 130 -13.03 -11.00 -4.06
C ASN A 130 -13.91 -9.75 -4.18
N MET A 131 -14.31 -9.38 -5.40
CA MET A 131 -15.19 -8.24 -5.61
C MET A 131 -16.49 -8.33 -4.81
N ASN A 132 -17.13 -9.50 -4.79
CA ASN A 132 -18.37 -9.70 -4.06
C ASN A 132 -18.20 -9.58 -2.53
N LEU A 133 -17.01 -9.92 -2.01
CA LEU A 133 -16.71 -9.86 -0.58
C LEU A 133 -16.26 -8.46 -0.14
N PHE A 134 -15.57 -7.72 -1.01
CA PHE A 134 -14.86 -6.48 -0.67
C PHE A 134 -15.40 -5.24 -1.41
N GLN A 135 -16.62 -5.33 -1.95
CA GLN A 135 -17.28 -4.29 -2.75
C GLN A 135 -17.47 -2.92 -2.05
N LYS A 136 -17.11 -2.81 -0.77
CA LYS A 136 -17.31 -1.62 0.08
C LYS A 136 -16.10 -0.67 0.17
N LEU A 137 -14.99 -0.95 -0.51
CA LEU A 137 -13.87 0.00 -0.53
C LEU A 137 -14.20 1.13 -1.51
N GLU A 138 -14.30 2.35 -1.00
CA GLU A 138 -14.41 3.55 -1.85
C GLU A 138 -13.18 3.61 -2.76
N ILE A 139 -13.43 3.53 -4.07
CA ILE A 139 -12.37 3.60 -5.06
C ILE A 139 -11.82 5.03 -5.07
N PRO A 140 -10.50 5.21 -4.90
CA PRO A 140 -9.89 6.53 -4.95
C PRO A 140 -10.18 7.26 -6.26
N ASN A 141 -10.34 8.58 -6.20
CA ASN A 141 -10.71 9.41 -7.36
C ASN A 141 -9.80 9.28 -8.58
N HIS A 142 -8.55 8.84 -8.40
CA HIS A 142 -7.60 8.68 -9.50
C HIS A 142 -7.78 7.40 -10.32
N LEU A 143 -8.58 6.47 -9.80
CA LEU A 143 -8.88 5.19 -10.42
C LEU A 143 -10.34 5.16 -10.85
N THR A 144 -10.59 4.53 -11.98
CA THR A 144 -11.95 4.11 -12.35
C THR A 144 -11.98 2.63 -12.62
N PHE A 145 -13.10 2.02 -12.26
CA PHE A 145 -13.31 0.60 -12.43
C PHE A 145 -14.66 0.33 -13.07
N ASP A 146 -14.64 -0.37 -14.20
CA ASP A 146 -15.81 -0.94 -14.84
C ASP A 146 -15.99 -2.38 -14.36
N SER A 147 -17.01 -2.59 -13.53
CA SER A 147 -17.36 -3.90 -12.98
C SER A 147 -17.90 -4.87 -14.03
N THR A 148 -18.46 -4.37 -15.14
CA THR A 148 -19.04 -5.21 -16.21
C THR A 148 -17.94 -5.81 -17.07
N GLN A 149 -16.95 -5.00 -17.44
CA GLN A 149 -15.80 -5.43 -18.25
C GLN A 149 -14.63 -5.95 -17.41
N LEU A 150 -14.69 -5.82 -16.08
CA LEU A 150 -13.59 -6.10 -15.16
C LEU A 150 -12.30 -5.37 -15.58
N ARG A 151 -12.46 -4.07 -15.82
CA ARG A 151 -11.43 -3.19 -16.37
C ARG A 151 -11.19 -2.01 -15.44
N GLY A 152 -9.96 -1.87 -14.96
CA GLY A 152 -9.49 -0.70 -14.24
C GLY A 152 -8.72 0.24 -15.17
N SER A 153 -8.85 1.54 -14.95
CA SER A 153 -8.01 2.55 -15.60
C SER A 153 -7.54 3.60 -14.60
N ILE A 154 -6.37 4.17 -14.90
CA ILE A 154 -5.79 5.27 -14.11
C ILE A 154 -5.98 6.57 -14.89
N ASN A 155 -6.79 7.47 -14.37
CA ASN A 155 -7.24 8.64 -15.13
C ASN A 155 -6.42 9.90 -14.81
N GLN A 156 -5.93 10.02 -13.58
CA GLN A 156 -5.23 11.21 -13.12
C GLN A 156 -4.11 10.84 -12.16
N ARG A 157 -3.19 11.78 -11.95
CA ARG A 157 -2.19 11.65 -10.89
C ARG A 157 -2.86 11.86 -9.54
N ILE A 158 -2.26 11.26 -8.53
CA ILE A 158 -2.80 11.25 -7.18
C ILE A 158 -2.45 12.56 -6.50
N ASP A 159 -3.48 13.28 -6.05
CA ASP A 159 -3.31 14.34 -5.09
C ASP A 159 -3.11 13.74 -3.71
N CYS A 160 -2.00 14.08 -3.04
CA CYS A 160 -1.68 13.53 -1.73
C CYS A 160 -2.78 13.79 -0.69
N ASN A 161 -3.55 14.86 -0.85
CA ASN A 161 -4.66 15.21 0.04
C ASN A 161 -5.86 14.27 -0.09
N SER A 162 -5.98 13.54 -1.21
CA SER A 162 -7.09 12.60 -1.46
C SER A 162 -6.86 11.21 -0.87
N ILE A 163 -5.69 10.98 -0.27
CA ILE A 163 -5.29 9.67 0.22
C ILE A 163 -5.85 9.47 1.62
N ASN A 164 -6.55 8.35 1.83
CA ASN A 164 -7.19 8.02 3.11
C ASN A 164 -6.19 7.59 4.21
N PHE A 165 -4.90 7.55 3.90
CA PHE A 165 -3.82 7.18 4.79
C PHE A 165 -3.17 8.43 5.42
N LYS A 166 -3.49 8.69 6.69
CA LYS A 166 -2.91 9.78 7.47
C LYS A 166 -1.48 9.45 7.88
N ILE A 167 -0.51 10.01 7.16
CA ILE A 167 0.92 9.90 7.48
C ILE A 167 1.60 11.25 7.38
N ASN A 168 2.62 11.49 8.21
CA ASN A 168 3.47 12.66 8.06
C ASN A 168 4.70 12.30 7.21
N GLU A 169 4.61 12.56 5.91
CA GLU A 169 5.64 12.27 4.93
C GLU A 169 6.95 13.03 5.18
N LEU A 170 6.87 14.22 5.78
CA LEU A 170 8.06 15.03 6.09
C LEU A 170 8.97 14.32 7.09
N LEU A 171 8.39 13.66 8.10
CA LEU A 171 9.15 12.91 9.09
C LEU A 171 9.86 11.70 8.49
N VAL A 172 9.26 11.07 7.46
CA VAL A 172 9.89 9.97 6.71
C VAL A 172 11.06 10.48 5.88
N VAL A 173 10.90 11.61 5.19
CA VAL A 173 11.99 12.24 4.42
C VAL A 173 13.13 12.69 5.34
N GLU A 174 12.81 13.26 6.50
CA GLU A 174 13.81 13.69 7.49
C GLU A 174 14.60 12.50 8.04
N TYR A 175 13.93 11.36 8.30
CA TYR A 175 14.60 10.13 8.73
C TYR A 175 15.72 9.72 7.77
N TYR A 176 15.41 9.64 6.47
CA TYR A 176 16.38 9.21 5.45
C TYR A 176 17.41 10.28 5.09
N SER A 177 17.15 11.55 5.35
CA SER A 177 18.11 12.63 5.12
C SER A 177 19.20 12.71 6.20
N ARG A 178 19.01 12.03 7.34
CA ARG A 178 20.01 11.92 8.42
C ARG A 178 20.81 10.62 8.38
N GLN A 179 20.33 9.62 7.64
CA GLN A 179 21.01 8.32 7.46
C GLN A 179 21.83 8.22 6.17
N VAL A 180 21.61 9.14 5.23
CA VAL A 180 22.32 9.25 3.93
C VAL A 180 23.06 10.57 3.93
#